data_AF-A0A7C1S752-F1
#
_entry.id   AF-A0A7C1S752-F1
#
_cell.length_a   1.000
_cell.length_b   1.000
_cell.length_c   1.000
_cell.angle_alpha   90.00
_cell.angle_beta   90.00
_cell.angle_gamma   90.00
#
_symmetry.space_group_name_H-M   'P 1'
#
loop_
_entity.id
_entity.type
_entity.pdbx_description
1 polymer ?
#
loop_
_entity_poly.entity_id
_entity_poly.type
_entity_poly.pdbx_seq_one_letter_code
_entity_poly.pdbx_strand_id
1 'polypeptide(L)'
;MKKTKIKYTPQQLEFLRTGYLSMNIRGLTTAFNKKFGSQKTEGQVKSTLKNHSIRCGRKPKDRLITRWRLFTEDQARFIRENYGGRSIAELTVLFNDRFGASRTWQQIKTFVNNRGITSGRTGHFAKGHTSWNSGTKGQGLTTANKRSFKKGTIPPNRNPLGTERICSKDGFILIKIAEKNPYTGFPTRYKHKHVYIWEQANGPAPKGMVVAFIDGDKTRCELDNLMLISRAELLNLNRYGYKDMPAELKPSVLALSKLQVKTWAKEKKL
;
A
#
# COMPACT_ATOMS: atom_id res chain seq x y z
N MET A 1 -58.91 -6.57 -5.73
CA MET A 1 -57.76 -5.83 -5.17
C MET A 1 -57.33 -6.45 -3.84
N LYS A 2 -56.15 -7.08 -3.77
CA LYS A 2 -55.63 -7.62 -2.49
C LYS A 2 -55.21 -6.45 -1.60
N LYS A 3 -55.96 -6.15 -0.53
CA LYS A 3 -55.56 -5.18 0.50
C LYS A 3 -54.19 -5.61 1.04
N THR A 4 -53.15 -4.83 0.79
CA THR A 4 -51.82 -5.02 1.38
C THR A 4 -51.97 -4.97 2.90
N LYS A 5 -51.78 -6.10 3.59
CA LYS A 5 -51.70 -6.15 5.05
C LYS A 5 -50.52 -5.27 5.47
N ILE A 6 -50.80 -4.04 5.91
CA ILE A 6 -49.81 -3.14 6.47
C ILE A 6 -49.25 -3.80 7.73
N LYS A 7 -48.01 -4.31 7.67
CA LYS A 7 -47.34 -5.05 8.76
C LYS A 7 -46.96 -4.16 9.94
N TYR A 8 -46.83 -2.85 9.74
CA TYR A 8 -46.45 -1.84 10.74
C TYR A 8 -47.22 -0.55 10.54
N THR A 9 -47.81 0.00 11.60
CA THR A 9 -48.51 1.28 11.54
C THR A 9 -47.52 2.46 11.41
N PRO A 10 -47.95 3.64 10.91
CA PRO A 10 -47.08 4.82 10.85
C PRO A 10 -46.47 5.18 12.22
N GLN A 11 -47.24 5.06 13.29
CA GLN A 11 -46.79 5.28 14.67
C GLN A 11 -45.69 4.30 15.10
N GLN A 12 -45.80 3.03 14.68
CA GLN A 12 -44.78 2.02 14.95
C GLN A 12 -43.48 2.29 14.18
N LEU A 13 -43.58 2.76 12.94
CA LEU A 13 -42.42 3.15 12.13
C LEU A 13 -41.69 4.36 12.72
N GLU A 14 -42.43 5.36 13.22
CA GLU A 14 -41.83 6.53 13.85
C GLU A 14 -41.13 6.19 15.18
N PHE A 15 -41.71 5.27 15.95
CA PHE A 15 -41.02 4.74 17.14
C PHE A 15 -39.71 4.02 16.78
N LEU A 16 -39.70 3.24 15.70
CA LEU A 16 -38.48 2.58 15.23
C LEU A 16 -37.45 3.61 14.72
N ARG A 17 -37.90 4.67 14.04
CA ARG A 17 -37.03 5.74 13.52
C ARG A 17 -36.33 6.51 14.64
N THR A 18 -37.09 6.96 15.63
CA THR A 18 -36.56 7.69 16.79
C THR A 18 -35.72 6.79 17.69
N GLY A 19 -36.23 5.60 18.03
CA GLY A 19 -35.53 4.66 18.91
C GLY A 19 -34.23 4.10 18.34
N TYR A 20 -34.11 3.95 17.01
CA TYR A 20 -32.90 3.38 16.40
C TYR A 20 -31.69 4.34 16.42
N LEU A 21 -31.91 5.63 16.69
CA LEU A 21 -30.84 6.60 16.90
C LEU A 21 -30.10 6.34 18.22
N SER A 22 -30.82 5.94 19.27
CA SER A 22 -30.29 5.81 20.63
C SER A 22 -30.14 4.38 21.13
N MET A 23 -30.89 3.40 20.60
CA MET A 23 -30.88 2.01 21.07
C MET A 23 -30.20 1.07 20.08
N ASN A 24 -29.62 -0.03 20.56
CA ASN A 24 -29.24 -1.15 19.68
C ASN A 24 -30.48 -1.96 19.26
N ILE A 25 -30.36 -2.83 18.26
CA ILE A 25 -31.51 -3.58 17.70
C ILE A 25 -32.21 -4.43 18.78
N ARG A 26 -31.45 -5.04 19.70
CA ARG A 26 -31.99 -5.83 20.80
C ARG A 26 -32.86 -4.97 21.73
N GLY A 27 -32.31 -3.89 22.26
CA GLY A 27 -33.02 -2.96 23.14
C GLY A 27 -34.22 -2.31 22.46
N LEU A 28 -34.07 -1.94 21.18
CA LEU A 28 -35.16 -1.41 20.37
C LEU A 28 -36.30 -2.43 20.22
N THR A 29 -35.98 -3.72 20.02
CA THR A 29 -36.96 -4.80 19.91
C THR A 29 -37.70 -5.01 21.23
N THR A 30 -36.99 -5.03 22.37
CA THR A 30 -37.61 -5.14 23.70
C THR A 30 -38.53 -3.95 23.99
N ALA A 31 -38.07 -2.73 23.70
CA ALA A 31 -38.86 -1.51 23.91
C ALA A 31 -40.10 -1.47 22.99
N PHE A 32 -39.95 -1.90 21.72
CA PHE A 32 -41.04 -1.98 20.75
C PHE A 32 -42.12 -2.99 21.20
N ASN A 33 -41.70 -4.18 21.61
CA ASN A 33 -42.60 -5.23 22.08
C ASN A 33 -43.36 -4.79 23.34
N LYS A 34 -42.67 -4.15 24.29
CA LYS A 34 -43.28 -3.60 25.51
C LYS A 34 -44.29 -2.49 25.21
N LYS A 35 -43.96 -1.56 24.31
CA LYS A 35 -44.81 -0.39 24.02
C LYS A 35 -46.08 -0.73 23.23
N PHE A 36 -45.99 -1.69 22.30
CA PHE A 36 -47.09 -2.02 21.38
C PHE A 36 -47.72 -3.40 21.65
N GLY A 37 -47.39 -4.04 22.78
CA GLY A 37 -47.92 -5.36 23.14
C GLY A 37 -47.65 -6.44 22.08
N SER A 38 -46.50 -6.36 21.40
CA SER A 38 -46.18 -7.23 20.27
C SER A 38 -45.07 -8.22 20.59
N GLN A 39 -44.96 -9.30 19.81
CA GLN A 39 -43.92 -10.32 19.95
C GLN A 39 -43.02 -10.36 18.70
N LYS A 40 -42.39 -9.22 18.37
CA LYS A 40 -41.46 -9.16 17.23
C LYS A 40 -40.09 -9.71 17.60
N THR A 41 -39.45 -10.39 16.65
CA THR A 41 -38.05 -10.83 16.79
C THR A 41 -37.07 -9.75 16.35
N GLU A 42 -35.81 -9.82 16.80
CA GLU A 42 -34.75 -8.88 16.35
C GLU A 42 -34.62 -8.87 14.82
N GLY A 43 -34.79 -10.03 14.17
CA GLY A 43 -34.75 -10.18 12.72
C GLY A 43 -35.90 -9.48 12.01
N GLN A 44 -37.11 -9.54 12.57
CA GLN A 44 -38.29 -8.84 12.03
C GLN A 44 -38.12 -7.33 12.13
N VAL A 45 -37.68 -6.81 13.27
CA VAL A 45 -37.39 -5.38 13.45
C VAL A 45 -36.28 -4.92 12.49
N LYS A 46 -35.21 -5.72 12.34
CA LYS A 46 -34.12 -5.42 11.39
C LYS A 46 -34.60 -5.37 9.94
N SER A 47 -35.48 -6.31 9.54
CA SER A 47 -36.08 -6.31 8.20
C SER A 47 -36.92 -5.06 7.97
N THR A 48 -37.70 -4.63 8.96
CA THR A 48 -38.53 -3.42 8.87
C THR A 48 -37.68 -2.16 8.73
N LEU A 49 -36.62 -2.02 9.53
CA LEU A 49 -35.69 -0.89 9.42
C LEU A 49 -35.07 -0.80 8.02
N LYS A 50 -34.66 -1.95 7.44
CA LYS A 50 -34.11 -2.02 6.07
C LYS A 50 -35.15 -1.61 5.03
N ASN A 51 -36.35 -2.21 5.09
CA ASN A 51 -37.40 -2.02 4.08
C ASN A 51 -37.97 -0.59 4.08
N HIS A 52 -38.00 0.07 5.23
CA HIS A 52 -38.47 1.46 5.35
C HIS A 52 -37.34 2.50 5.33
N SER A 53 -36.14 2.10 4.89
CA SER A 53 -34.97 2.98 4.80
C SER A 53 -34.61 3.72 6.10
N ILE A 54 -34.95 3.15 7.25
CA ILE A 54 -34.63 3.74 8.56
C ILE A 54 -33.16 3.44 8.89
N ARG A 55 -32.37 4.50 9.07
CA ARG A 55 -30.92 4.40 9.31
C ARG A 55 -30.60 4.62 10.79
N CYS A 56 -29.50 4.03 11.22
CA CYS A 56 -29.00 4.04 12.60
C CYS A 56 -28.59 5.44 13.10
N GLY A 57 -28.26 6.36 12.17
CA GLY A 57 -27.81 7.73 12.49
C GLY A 57 -26.43 7.83 13.15
N ARG A 58 -25.92 6.77 13.78
CA ARG A 58 -24.63 6.74 14.49
C ARG A 58 -23.46 6.48 13.54
N LYS A 59 -22.35 7.22 13.76
CA LYS A 59 -21.06 6.93 13.11
C LYS A 59 -20.54 5.56 13.55
N PRO A 60 -19.72 4.87 12.75
CA PRO A 60 -19.20 3.53 13.09
C PRO A 60 -18.60 3.42 14.51
N LYS A 61 -17.90 4.46 14.99
CA LYS A 61 -17.31 4.54 16.33
C LYS A 61 -18.32 4.66 17.48
N ASP A 62 -19.52 5.17 17.20
CA ASP A 62 -20.56 5.47 18.20
C ASP A 62 -21.67 4.39 18.20
N ARG A 63 -21.51 3.32 17.42
CA ARG A 63 -22.48 2.23 17.36
C ARG A 63 -22.48 1.46 18.68
N LEU A 64 -23.67 1.32 19.27
CA LEU A 64 -23.86 0.50 20.47
C LEU A 64 -23.67 -0.97 20.12
N ILE A 65 -22.47 -1.50 20.39
CA ILE A 65 -22.18 -2.92 20.23
C ILE A 65 -22.89 -3.67 21.35
N THR A 66 -23.80 -4.57 20.99
CA THR A 66 -24.39 -5.55 21.90
C THR A 66 -23.31 -6.51 22.39
N ARG A 67 -22.60 -6.11 23.44
CA ARG A 67 -21.86 -6.91 24.44
C ARG A 67 -20.89 -7.98 23.91
N TRP A 68 -19.62 -7.87 24.33
CA TRP A 68 -18.93 -8.99 24.98
C TRP A 68 -19.07 -10.38 24.31
N ARG A 69 -18.90 -10.48 22.99
CA ARG A 69 -19.13 -11.74 22.25
C ARG A 69 -18.22 -12.90 22.69
N LEU A 70 -17.07 -12.60 23.31
CA LEU A 70 -16.03 -13.59 23.63
C LEU A 70 -15.57 -13.58 25.10
N PHE A 71 -15.86 -12.51 25.84
CA PHE A 71 -15.36 -12.31 27.20
C PHE A 71 -16.51 -11.84 28.08
N THR A 72 -16.62 -12.27 29.33
CA THR A 72 -17.53 -11.68 30.33
C THR A 72 -16.92 -10.42 30.95
N GLU A 73 -17.69 -9.66 31.73
CA GLU A 73 -17.15 -8.51 32.46
C GLU A 73 -16.05 -8.93 33.45
N ASP A 74 -16.26 -10.04 34.15
CA ASP A 74 -15.29 -10.60 35.10
C ASP A 74 -13.99 -11.03 34.39
N GLN A 75 -14.12 -11.67 33.24
CA GLN A 75 -12.99 -12.07 32.40
C GLN A 75 -12.16 -10.86 31.93
N ALA A 76 -12.79 -9.72 31.72
CA ALA A 76 -12.05 -8.52 31.34
C ALA A 76 -11.50 -7.72 32.49
N ARG A 77 -12.18 -7.72 33.64
CA ARG A 77 -11.58 -7.22 34.86
C ARG A 77 -10.28 -7.95 35.14
N PHE A 78 -10.31 -9.28 35.06
CA PHE A 78 -9.13 -10.12 35.18
C PHE A 78 -8.04 -9.75 34.16
N ILE A 79 -8.39 -9.58 32.88
CA ILE A 79 -7.41 -9.15 31.86
C ILE A 79 -6.78 -7.80 32.21
N ARG A 80 -7.57 -6.81 32.64
CA ARG A 80 -7.06 -5.48 33.01
C ARG A 80 -6.09 -5.54 34.18
N GLU A 81 -6.43 -6.31 35.22
CA GLU A 81 -5.62 -6.43 36.43
C GLU A 81 -4.33 -7.22 36.20
N ASN A 82 -4.34 -8.20 35.29
CA ASN A 82 -3.23 -9.14 35.13
C ASN A 82 -2.31 -8.86 33.93
N TYR A 83 -2.65 -7.93 33.04
CA TYR A 83 -1.85 -7.67 31.83
C TYR A 83 -0.55 -6.87 32.10
N GLY A 84 -0.50 -6.07 33.16
CA GLY A 84 0.67 -5.25 33.49
C GLY A 84 1.97 -6.06 33.57
N GLY A 85 3.02 -5.60 32.90
CA GLY A 85 4.35 -6.21 32.84
C GLY A 85 4.46 -7.49 31.98
N ARG A 86 3.34 -8.12 31.64
CA ARG A 86 3.30 -9.43 30.97
C ARG A 86 3.18 -9.32 29.46
N SER A 87 3.65 -10.36 28.78
CA SER A 87 3.34 -10.60 27.37
C SER A 87 1.91 -11.11 27.21
N ILE A 88 1.37 -10.98 25.99
CA ILE A 88 0.06 -11.57 25.66
C ILE A 88 0.09 -13.10 25.82
N ALA A 89 1.22 -13.75 25.54
CA ALA A 89 1.34 -15.20 25.67
C ALA A 89 1.15 -15.65 27.12
N GLU A 90 1.86 -15.02 28.06
CA GLU A 90 1.72 -15.28 29.49
C GLU A 90 0.30 -14.98 29.99
N LEU A 91 -0.27 -13.84 29.56
CA LEU A 91 -1.66 -13.49 29.90
C LEU A 91 -2.67 -14.52 29.38
N THR A 92 -2.44 -15.07 28.17
CA THR A 92 -3.34 -16.07 27.57
C THR A 92 -3.33 -17.37 28.36
N VAL A 93 -2.15 -17.83 28.77
CA VAL A 93 -2.01 -19.03 29.63
C VAL A 93 -2.74 -18.82 30.95
N LEU A 94 -2.45 -17.70 31.63
CA LEU A 94 -3.05 -17.34 32.91
C LEU A 94 -4.58 -17.17 32.83
N PHE A 95 -5.08 -16.62 31.73
CA PHE A 95 -6.52 -16.51 31.46
C PHE A 95 -7.19 -17.87 31.29
N ASN A 96 -6.59 -18.75 30.49
CA ASN A 96 -7.17 -20.06 30.19
C ASN A 96 -7.18 -20.95 31.43
N ASP A 97 -6.10 -20.92 32.23
CA ASP A 97 -6.00 -21.62 33.51
C ASP A 97 -7.09 -21.15 34.50
N ARG A 98 -7.23 -19.83 34.68
CA ARG A 98 -8.21 -19.26 35.63
C ARG A 98 -9.67 -19.58 35.30
N PHE A 99 -10.03 -19.59 34.02
CA PHE A 99 -11.44 -19.69 33.59
C PHE A 99 -11.78 -21.04 32.95
N GLY A 100 -10.86 -22.00 32.92
CA GLY A 100 -11.04 -23.25 32.17
C GLY A 100 -11.37 -23.00 30.70
N ALA A 101 -10.81 -21.93 30.13
CA ALA A 101 -11.15 -21.46 28.79
C ALA A 101 -10.08 -21.89 27.78
N SER A 102 -10.45 -21.87 26.50
CA SER A 102 -9.51 -22.13 25.39
C SER A 102 -9.42 -20.90 24.49
N ARG A 103 -9.06 -19.75 25.06
CA ARG A 103 -8.85 -18.53 24.28
C ARG A 103 -7.50 -18.56 23.60
N THR A 104 -7.50 -18.12 22.34
CA THR A 104 -6.27 -18.02 21.56
C THR A 104 -5.55 -16.72 21.86
N TRP A 105 -4.23 -16.71 21.62
CA TRP A 105 -3.39 -15.52 21.72
C TRP A 105 -4.00 -14.33 20.95
N GLN A 106 -4.53 -14.58 19.75
CA GLN A 106 -5.13 -13.55 18.90
C GLN A 106 -6.41 -12.96 19.53
N GLN A 107 -7.25 -13.79 20.17
CA GLN A 107 -8.47 -13.32 20.84
C GLN A 107 -8.15 -12.39 22.01
N ILE A 108 -7.15 -12.74 22.82
CA ILE A 108 -6.68 -11.90 23.93
C ILE A 108 -6.04 -10.60 23.41
N LYS A 109 -5.18 -10.70 22.38
CA LYS A 109 -4.56 -9.53 21.73
C LYS A 109 -5.61 -8.56 21.18
N THR A 110 -6.58 -9.06 20.42
CA THR A 110 -7.64 -8.22 19.87
C THR A 110 -8.49 -7.60 20.99
N PHE A 111 -8.73 -8.34 22.08
CA PHE A 111 -9.47 -7.84 23.22
C PHE A 111 -8.79 -6.62 23.87
N VAL A 112 -7.50 -6.72 24.18
CA VAL A 112 -6.74 -5.63 24.83
C VAL A 112 -6.54 -4.44 23.90
N ASN A 113 -6.23 -4.67 22.62
CA ASN A 113 -6.01 -3.61 21.64
C ASN A 113 -7.27 -2.76 21.41
N ASN A 114 -8.42 -3.40 21.23
CA ASN A 114 -9.69 -2.70 21.00
C ASN A 114 -10.16 -1.89 22.21
N ARG A 115 -9.55 -2.11 23.39
CA ARG A 115 -9.89 -1.44 24.65
C ARG A 115 -8.77 -0.56 25.19
N GLY A 116 -7.68 -0.40 24.44
CA GLY A 116 -6.52 0.40 24.88
C GLY A 116 -5.86 -0.10 26.16
N ILE A 117 -6.01 -1.39 26.50
CA ILE A 117 -5.36 -1.96 27.68
C ILE A 117 -3.92 -2.27 27.28
N THR A 118 -2.95 -1.71 27.99
CA THR A 118 -1.51 -1.86 27.69
C THR A 118 -0.81 -2.63 28.81
N SER A 119 0.25 -3.38 28.47
CA SER A 119 1.07 -4.07 29.48
C SER A 119 2.12 -3.15 30.10
N GLY A 120 2.29 -1.92 29.59
CA GLY A 120 3.38 -1.03 30.01
C GLY A 120 4.78 -1.47 29.53
N ARG A 121 4.89 -2.57 28.77
CA ARG A 121 6.16 -3.00 28.16
C ARG A 121 6.50 -2.10 26.98
N THR A 122 7.68 -1.48 26.99
CA THR A 122 8.15 -0.60 25.91
C THR A 122 8.88 -1.38 24.80
N GLY A 123 9.43 -2.55 25.12
CA GLY A 123 10.26 -3.33 24.19
C GLY A 123 11.60 -2.66 23.85
N HIS A 124 11.97 -1.61 24.59
CA HIS A 124 13.23 -0.89 24.41
C HIS A 124 14.29 -1.51 25.32
N PHE A 125 15.53 -1.56 24.83
CA PHE A 125 16.67 -1.84 25.69
C PHE A 125 16.86 -0.67 26.66
N ALA A 126 17.03 -0.96 27.94
CA ALA A 126 17.24 0.08 28.95
C ALA A 126 18.52 0.88 28.64
N LYS A 127 18.56 2.17 29.01
CA LYS A 127 19.77 2.98 28.87
C LYS A 127 20.91 2.34 29.66
N GLY A 128 22.04 2.07 29.01
CA GLY A 128 23.17 1.33 29.58
C GLY A 128 23.13 -0.19 29.38
N HIS A 129 22.09 -0.72 28.70
CA HIS A 129 22.03 -2.13 28.36
C HIS A 129 23.14 -2.50 27.36
N THR A 130 24.04 -3.39 27.79
CA THR A 130 25.09 -3.93 26.95
C THR A 130 24.52 -5.03 26.05
N SER A 131 24.72 -4.95 24.73
CA SER A 131 24.25 -5.99 23.82
C SER A 131 24.98 -7.30 24.09
N TRP A 132 24.31 -8.43 23.86
CA TRP A 132 24.86 -9.78 24.06
C TRP A 132 26.15 -10.06 23.27
N ASN A 133 26.40 -9.29 22.21
CA ASN A 133 27.57 -9.39 21.35
C ASN A 133 28.61 -8.26 21.57
N SER A 134 28.41 -7.40 22.56
CA SER A 134 29.41 -6.37 22.90
C SER A 134 30.73 -7.02 23.29
N GLY A 135 31.86 -6.44 22.87
CA GLY A 135 33.20 -6.99 23.12
C GLY A 135 33.60 -8.18 22.23
N THR A 136 32.67 -8.80 21.51
CA THR A 136 32.96 -10.01 20.71
C THR A 136 33.55 -9.73 19.32
N LYS A 137 33.84 -8.46 19.02
CA LYS A 137 34.45 -8.02 17.75
C LYS A 137 35.86 -8.57 17.65
N GLY A 138 36.11 -9.45 16.68
CA GLY A 138 37.40 -10.11 16.51
C GLY A 138 37.58 -11.42 17.29
N GLN A 139 36.64 -11.78 18.17
CA GLN A 139 36.69 -12.98 19.03
C GLN A 139 35.91 -14.18 18.44
N GLY A 140 35.72 -14.22 17.12
CA GLY A 140 35.12 -15.35 16.40
C GLY A 140 33.59 -15.24 16.20
N LEU A 141 32.85 -14.70 17.18
CA LEU A 141 31.38 -14.58 17.08
C LEU A 141 30.92 -13.59 16.01
N THR A 142 31.68 -12.52 15.79
CA THR A 142 31.40 -11.50 14.76
C THR A 142 32.55 -11.35 13.75
N THR A 143 33.53 -12.26 13.79
CA THR A 143 34.67 -12.26 12.87
C THR A 143 34.27 -12.86 11.52
N ALA A 144 34.89 -12.39 10.44
CA ALA A 144 34.77 -13.03 9.13
C ALA A 144 35.17 -14.51 9.24
N ASN A 145 34.26 -15.40 8.84
CA ASN A 145 34.49 -16.84 8.83
C ASN A 145 35.03 -17.31 7.47
N LYS A 146 35.35 -18.60 7.33
CA LYS A 146 35.86 -19.21 6.08
C LYS A 146 34.98 -18.95 4.84
N ARG A 147 33.67 -18.71 5.02
CA ARG A 147 32.70 -18.44 3.95
C ARG A 147 32.47 -16.96 3.69
N SER A 148 33.10 -16.08 4.47
CA SER A 148 33.01 -14.64 4.29
C SER A 148 33.86 -14.19 3.11
N PHE A 149 33.33 -13.31 2.27
CA PHE A 149 34.09 -12.75 1.15
C PHE A 149 35.27 -11.93 1.69
N LYS A 150 36.48 -12.21 1.21
CA LYS A 150 37.65 -11.39 1.55
C LYS A 150 37.48 -10.00 0.93
N LYS A 151 37.83 -8.95 1.67
CA LYS A 151 37.81 -7.58 1.15
C LYS A 151 38.64 -7.49 -0.15
N GLY A 152 38.07 -6.88 -1.19
CA GLY A 152 38.72 -6.76 -2.50
C GLY A 152 38.51 -7.95 -3.45
N THR A 153 37.86 -9.03 -3.02
CA THR A 153 37.52 -10.15 -3.92
C THR A 153 36.53 -9.68 -4.98
N ILE A 154 36.93 -9.79 -6.25
CA ILE A 154 36.06 -9.50 -7.39
C ILE A 154 35.36 -10.79 -7.80
N PRO A 155 34.01 -10.84 -7.83
CA PRO A 155 33.29 -12.02 -8.29
C PRO A 155 33.65 -12.36 -9.75
N PRO A 156 33.82 -13.66 -10.10
CA PRO A 156 34.21 -14.07 -11.45
C PRO A 156 33.13 -13.72 -12.50
N ASN A 157 31.86 -13.66 -12.09
CA ASN A 157 30.74 -13.28 -12.94
C ASN A 157 30.56 -11.75 -13.07
N ARG A 158 31.57 -10.95 -12.72
CA ARG A 158 31.52 -9.50 -12.90
C ARG A 158 31.64 -9.15 -14.37
N ASN A 159 30.56 -8.62 -14.95
CA ASN A 159 30.60 -8.08 -16.30
C ASN A 159 31.62 -6.93 -16.43
N PRO A 160 32.48 -6.93 -17.46
CA PRO A 160 33.40 -5.82 -17.73
C PRO A 160 32.68 -4.53 -18.13
N LEU A 161 33.42 -3.42 -18.21
CA LEU A 161 32.90 -2.20 -18.82
C LEU A 161 32.63 -2.44 -20.31
N GLY A 162 31.64 -1.75 -20.86
CA GLY A 162 31.17 -1.95 -22.23
C GLY A 162 30.21 -3.13 -22.41
N THR A 163 30.00 -3.99 -21.40
CA THR A 163 29.03 -5.08 -21.52
C THR A 163 27.63 -4.53 -21.79
N GLU A 164 27.02 -5.10 -22.82
CA GLU A 164 25.66 -4.77 -23.25
C GLU A 164 24.66 -5.82 -22.76
N ARG A 165 23.44 -5.38 -22.44
CA ARG A 165 22.33 -6.27 -22.14
C ARG A 165 21.01 -5.64 -22.54
N ILE A 166 20.04 -6.46 -22.91
CA ILE A 166 18.67 -6.00 -23.12
C ILE A 166 17.98 -5.86 -21.76
N CYS A 167 17.32 -4.73 -21.55
CA CYS A 167 16.51 -4.51 -20.35
C CYS A 167 15.19 -5.28 -20.45
N SER A 168 14.95 -6.17 -19.50
CA SER A 168 13.77 -7.05 -19.49
C SER A 168 12.43 -6.33 -19.32
N LYS A 169 12.43 -5.07 -18.86
CA LYS A 169 11.21 -4.29 -18.63
C LYS A 169 10.72 -3.55 -19.87
N ASP A 170 11.65 -2.98 -20.64
CA ASP A 170 11.35 -2.00 -21.68
C ASP A 170 12.01 -2.32 -23.03
N GLY A 171 12.89 -3.32 -23.10
CA GLY A 171 13.52 -3.80 -24.33
C GLY A 171 14.67 -2.93 -24.84
N PHE A 172 15.14 -1.93 -24.09
CA PHE A 172 16.29 -1.12 -24.53
C PHE A 172 17.63 -1.83 -24.27
N ILE A 173 18.61 -1.57 -25.13
CA ILE A 173 19.99 -1.97 -24.87
C ILE A 173 20.60 -1.06 -23.80
N LEU A 174 21.15 -1.67 -22.76
CA LEU A 174 21.91 -1.02 -21.70
C LEU A 174 23.38 -1.35 -21.84
N ILE A 175 24.25 -0.35 -21.76
CA ILE A 175 25.70 -0.51 -21.75
C ILE A 175 26.26 -0.16 -20.37
N LYS A 176 27.19 -0.98 -19.86
CA LYS A 176 27.86 -0.73 -18.59
C LYS A 176 28.98 0.29 -18.78
N ILE A 177 28.86 1.46 -18.17
CA ILE A 177 29.81 2.55 -18.31
C ILE A 177 30.48 2.91 -16.97
N ALA A 178 31.66 3.52 -17.07
CA ALA A 178 32.45 4.03 -15.94
C ALA A 178 31.91 5.39 -15.45
N GLU A 179 30.61 5.45 -15.16
CA GLU A 179 29.95 6.64 -14.62
C GLU A 179 29.35 6.32 -13.24
N LYS A 180 29.54 7.24 -12.28
CA LYS A 180 29.03 7.08 -10.93
C LYS A 180 27.50 6.98 -10.95
N ASN A 181 26.96 5.93 -10.34
CA ASN A 181 25.52 5.76 -10.20
C ASN A 181 24.96 6.82 -9.23
N PRO A 182 24.01 7.67 -9.63
CA PRO A 182 23.48 8.71 -8.76
C PRO A 182 22.66 8.16 -7.57
N TYR A 183 22.15 6.94 -7.65
CA TYR A 183 21.33 6.33 -6.59
C TYR A 183 22.15 5.49 -5.62
N THR A 184 23.14 4.73 -6.12
CA THR A 184 23.92 3.80 -5.28
C THR A 184 25.33 4.30 -4.97
N GLY A 185 25.80 5.36 -5.63
CA GLY A 185 27.16 5.86 -5.50
C GLY A 185 28.25 4.98 -6.11
N PHE A 186 27.89 3.83 -6.69
CA PHE A 186 28.84 2.89 -7.28
C PHE A 186 29.56 3.51 -8.50
N PRO A 187 30.87 3.25 -8.73
CA PRO A 187 31.65 3.93 -9.77
C PRO A 187 31.26 3.56 -11.22
N THR A 188 30.38 2.57 -11.39
CA THR A 188 29.87 2.16 -12.70
C THR A 188 28.36 2.08 -12.67
N ARG A 189 27.70 2.33 -13.81
CA ARG A 189 26.26 2.14 -13.97
C ARG A 189 25.92 1.58 -15.34
N TYR A 190 24.73 1.01 -15.46
CA TYR A 190 24.15 0.75 -16.77
C TYR A 190 23.42 2.00 -17.25
N LYS A 191 23.75 2.46 -18.45
CA LYS A 191 23.08 3.57 -19.14
C LYS A 191 22.44 3.05 -20.43
N HIS A 192 21.37 3.67 -20.88
CA HIS A 192 20.78 3.34 -22.18
C HIS A 192 21.80 3.60 -23.31
N LYS A 193 22.05 2.59 -24.16
CA LYS A 193 23.08 2.64 -25.20
C LYS A 193 22.84 3.79 -26.19
N HIS A 194 21.60 4.00 -26.62
CA HIS A 194 21.25 5.12 -27.49
C HIS A 194 21.59 6.49 -26.89
N VAL A 195 21.26 6.72 -25.60
CA VAL A 195 21.62 7.96 -24.92
C VAL A 195 23.13 8.11 -24.84
N TYR A 196 23.84 7.03 -24.50
CA TYR A 196 25.30 7.04 -24.42
C TYR A 196 25.94 7.41 -25.77
N ILE A 197 25.54 6.76 -26.87
CA ILE A 197 26.07 7.03 -28.21
C ILE A 197 25.75 8.47 -28.66
N TRP A 198 24.53 8.93 -28.43
CA TRP A 198 24.15 10.30 -28.75
C TRP A 198 24.98 11.34 -27.98
N GLU A 199 25.21 11.11 -26.68
CA GLU A 199 26.00 12.01 -25.85
C GLU A 199 27.49 12.00 -26.18
N GLN A 200 28.04 10.88 -26.65
CA GLN A 200 29.43 10.84 -27.12
C GLN A 200 29.64 11.77 -28.32
N ALA A 201 28.64 11.91 -29.19
CA ALA A 201 28.73 12.76 -30.38
C ALA A 201 28.30 14.23 -30.14
N ASN A 202 27.31 14.47 -29.27
CA ASN A 202 26.68 15.79 -29.11
C ASN A 202 26.91 16.44 -27.73
N GLY A 203 27.53 15.73 -26.79
CA GLY A 203 27.61 16.14 -25.39
C GLY A 203 26.35 15.77 -24.58
N PRO A 204 26.26 16.18 -23.31
CA PRO A 204 25.18 15.76 -22.41
C PRO A 204 23.81 16.25 -22.90
N ALA A 205 22.81 15.37 -22.87
CA ALA A 205 21.45 15.71 -23.26
C ALA A 205 20.90 16.87 -22.37
N PRO A 206 20.44 17.98 -22.96
CA PRO A 206 19.92 19.11 -22.19
C PRO A 206 18.75 18.74 -21.28
N LYS A 207 18.61 19.46 -20.16
CA LYS A 207 17.51 19.23 -19.22
C LYS A 207 16.15 19.38 -19.91
N GLY A 208 15.30 18.36 -19.80
CA GLY A 208 13.97 18.34 -20.41
C GLY A 208 13.93 17.83 -21.86
N MET A 209 15.09 17.54 -22.44
CA MET A 209 15.21 16.80 -23.70
C MET A 209 15.44 15.31 -23.44
N VAL A 210 15.10 14.49 -24.42
CA VAL A 210 15.26 13.04 -24.41
C VAL A 210 15.77 12.57 -25.77
N VAL A 211 16.62 11.56 -25.77
CA VAL A 211 17.08 10.89 -26.99
C VAL A 211 16.07 9.81 -27.34
N ALA A 212 15.58 9.81 -28.57
CA ALA A 212 14.60 8.87 -29.09
C ALA A 212 15.07 8.27 -30.41
N PHE A 213 14.50 7.12 -30.77
CA PHE A 213 14.76 6.44 -32.04
C PHE A 213 13.85 6.99 -33.14
N ILE A 214 14.40 7.26 -34.32
CA ILE A 214 13.65 7.74 -35.48
C ILE A 214 12.79 6.60 -36.04
N ASP A 215 13.37 5.42 -36.23
CA ASP A 215 12.66 4.23 -36.74
C ASP A 215 11.85 3.48 -35.67
N GLY A 216 12.02 3.80 -34.39
CA GLY A 216 11.33 3.13 -33.28
C GLY A 216 11.92 1.77 -32.87
N ASP A 217 12.97 1.28 -33.54
CA ASP A 217 13.70 0.08 -33.17
C ASP A 217 14.69 0.38 -32.04
N LYS A 218 14.45 -0.23 -30.87
CA LYS A 218 15.23 -0.02 -29.64
C LYS A 218 16.61 -0.67 -29.68
N THR A 219 16.88 -1.49 -30.70
CA THR A 219 18.13 -2.23 -30.86
C THR A 219 19.12 -1.51 -31.78
N ARG A 220 18.62 -0.75 -32.76
CA ARG A 220 19.44 0.03 -33.71
C ARG A 220 19.91 1.35 -33.10
N CYS A 221 20.98 1.28 -32.31
CA CYS A 221 21.56 2.44 -31.60
C CYS A 221 22.60 3.22 -32.44
N GLU A 222 22.36 3.41 -33.73
CA GLU A 222 23.25 4.18 -34.63
C GLU A 222 22.91 5.67 -34.59
N LEU A 223 23.90 6.56 -34.69
CA LEU A 223 23.70 8.00 -34.48
C LEU A 223 22.69 8.62 -35.45
N ASP A 224 22.64 8.12 -36.69
CA ASP A 224 21.69 8.54 -37.73
C ASP A 224 20.23 8.19 -37.41
N ASN A 225 20.01 7.18 -36.57
CA ASN A 225 18.70 6.74 -36.09
C ASN A 225 18.29 7.41 -34.76
N LEU A 226 19.10 8.34 -34.24
CA LEU A 226 18.83 9.00 -32.96
C LEU A 226 18.45 10.46 -33.17
N MET A 227 17.41 10.89 -32.48
CA MET A 227 16.98 12.28 -32.45
C MET A 227 16.86 12.80 -31.01
N LEU A 228 17.22 14.06 -30.81
CA LEU A 228 16.96 14.78 -29.57
C LEU A 228 15.62 15.50 -29.70
N ILE A 229 14.68 15.18 -28.80
CA ILE A 229 13.35 15.80 -28.75
C ILE A 229 12.99 16.20 -27.33
N SER A 230 12.07 17.15 -27.19
CA SER A 230 11.51 17.52 -25.90
C SER A 230 10.55 16.44 -25.38
N ARG A 231 10.33 16.43 -24.06
CA ARG A 231 9.32 15.52 -23.45
C ARG A 231 7.90 15.77 -23.97
N ALA A 232 7.58 16.99 -24.37
CA ALA A 232 6.27 17.34 -24.94
C ALA A 232 6.10 16.78 -26.36
N GLU A 233 7.15 16.86 -27.19
CA GLU A 233 7.17 16.24 -28.53
C GLU A 233 7.07 14.72 -28.41
N LEU A 234 7.84 14.10 -27.50
CA LEU A 234 7.74 12.65 -27.26
C LEU A 234 6.33 12.23 -26.85
N LEU A 235 5.68 12.98 -25.95
CA LEU A 235 4.30 12.71 -25.53
C LEU A 235 3.34 12.75 -26.73
N ASN A 236 3.48 13.77 -27.58
CA ASN A 236 2.60 13.94 -28.74
C ASN A 236 2.84 12.84 -29.80
N LEU A 237 4.10 12.47 -30.06
CA LEU A 237 4.46 11.34 -30.93
C LEU A 237 3.85 10.02 -30.45
N ASN A 238 3.89 9.77 -29.13
CA ASN A 238 3.29 8.58 -28.55
C ASN A 238 1.77 8.53 -28.75
N ARG A 239 1.06 9.67 -28.74
CA ARG A 239 -0.39 9.71 -29.02
C ARG A 239 -0.73 9.32 -30.45
N TYR A 240 0.14 9.66 -31.41
CA TYR A 240 -0.02 9.28 -32.81
C TYR A 240 0.46 7.85 -33.11
N GLY A 241 0.98 7.11 -32.13
CA GLY A 241 1.51 5.76 -32.40
C GLY A 241 2.75 5.76 -33.29
N TYR A 242 3.55 6.85 -33.25
CA TYR A 242 4.70 7.07 -34.13
C TYR A 242 5.65 5.87 -34.30
N LYS A 243 5.83 5.10 -33.21
CA LYS A 243 6.70 3.92 -33.18
C LYS A 243 6.35 2.93 -34.29
N ASP A 244 5.07 2.61 -34.45
CA ASP A 244 4.59 1.53 -35.30
C ASP A 244 4.12 2.04 -36.68
N MET A 245 4.38 3.31 -37.00
CA MET A 245 4.04 3.92 -38.29
C MET A 245 5.00 3.51 -39.41
N PRO A 246 4.53 3.49 -40.68
CA PRO A 246 5.39 3.34 -41.85
C PRO A 246 6.47 4.43 -41.91
N ALA A 247 7.68 4.06 -42.34
CA ALA A 247 8.83 4.96 -42.38
C ALA A 247 8.56 6.25 -43.19
N GLU A 248 7.77 6.17 -44.25
CA GLU A 248 7.39 7.29 -45.11
C GLU A 248 6.58 8.38 -44.39
N LEU A 249 5.76 7.99 -43.40
CA LEU A 249 4.91 8.93 -42.66
C LEU A 249 5.61 9.55 -41.44
N LYS A 250 6.69 8.92 -40.97
CA LYS A 250 7.41 9.36 -39.76
C LYS A 250 7.94 10.80 -39.88
N PRO A 251 8.58 11.24 -40.98
CA PRO A 251 9.03 12.63 -41.10
C PRO A 251 7.87 13.63 -40.96
N SER A 252 6.73 13.36 -41.60
CA SER A 252 5.55 14.22 -41.58
C SER A 252 4.92 14.32 -40.19
N VAL A 253 4.76 13.18 -39.50
CA VAL A 253 4.20 13.14 -38.15
C VAL A 253 5.15 13.78 -37.14
N LEU A 254 6.46 13.62 -37.32
CA LEU A 254 7.46 14.32 -36.50
C LEU A 254 7.37 15.83 -36.68
N ALA A 255 7.28 16.31 -37.91
CA ALA A 255 7.12 17.74 -38.21
C ALA A 255 5.82 18.30 -37.63
N LEU A 256 4.70 17.59 -37.81
CA LEU A 256 3.40 17.95 -37.23
C LEU A 256 3.47 18.03 -35.70
N SER A 257 4.11 17.05 -35.06
CA SER A 257 4.25 17.00 -33.61
C SER A 257 5.03 18.20 -33.08
N LYS A 258 6.15 18.56 -33.74
CA LYS A 258 6.95 19.75 -33.41
C LYS A 258 6.14 21.04 -33.57
N LEU A 259 5.35 21.14 -34.63
CA LEU A 259 4.49 22.30 -34.88
C LEU A 259 3.45 22.46 -33.76
N GLN A 260 2.70 21.40 -33.44
CA GLN A 260 1.66 21.41 -32.41
C GLN A 260 2.20 21.74 -31.02
N VAL A 261 3.36 21.18 -30.65
CA VAL A 261 3.98 21.49 -29.36
C VAL A 261 4.39 22.96 -29.29
N LYS A 262 4.91 23.52 -30.39
CA LYS A 262 5.24 24.96 -30.45
C LYS A 262 4.01 25.85 -30.40
N THR A 263 2.89 25.48 -31.03
CA THR A 263 1.64 26.26 -30.97
C THR A 263 1.07 26.26 -29.54
N TRP A 264 0.97 25.10 -28.89
CA TRP A 264 0.51 25.00 -27.50
C TRP A 264 1.41 25.78 -26.53
N ALA A 265 2.72 25.76 -26.73
CA ALA A 265 3.66 26.52 -25.91
C ALA A 265 3.50 28.04 -26.08
N LYS A 266 3.05 28.52 -27.25
CA LYS A 266 2.70 29.93 -27.48
C LYS A 266 1.36 30.28 -26.85
N GLU A 267 0.32 29.46 -27.07
CA GLU A 267 -1.02 29.66 -26.52
C GLU A 267 -1.02 29.74 -24.99
N LYS A 268 -0.21 28.91 -24.32
CA LYS A 268 -0.11 28.89 -22.85
C LYS A 268 0.67 30.08 -22.25
N LYS A 269 1.41 30.82 -23.09
CA LYS A 269 2.16 32.02 -22.67
C LYS A 269 1.37 33.31 -22.83
N LEU A 270 0.25 33.25 -23.55
CA LEU A 270 -0.79 34.28 -23.58
C LEU A 270 -1.74 34.05 -22.40
#